data_AF-G9NWD1-F1
#
_entry.id   AF-G9NWD1-F1
#
_cell.length_a   1.000
_cell.length_b   1.000
_cell.length_c   1.000
_cell.angle_alpha   90.00
_cell.angle_beta   90.00
_cell.angle_gamma   90.00
#
_symmetry.space_group_name_H-M   'P 1'
#
loop_
_entity.id
_entity.type
_entity.pdbx_description
1 polymer ?
#
loop_
_entity_poly.entity_id
_entity_poly.type
_entity_poly.pdbx_seq_one_letter_code
_entity_poly.pdbx_strand_id
1 'polypeptide(L)'
;MHSRSRNLPDTWGRPWRMRRRKQQDLVFCHNNLSMNNVIVDLGTLKIKAIVDWEYAGFYPPEFEFPFYQRPGSSVALDGEVDDFDLLTRMISDDEDCGTRSL
;
A
#
# COMPACT_ATOMS: atom_id res chain seq x y z
N MET A 1 -28.72 -36.86 -8.02
CA MET A 1 -27.77 -36.82 -6.89
C MET A 1 -27.66 -35.39 -6.40
N HIS A 2 -28.31 -35.07 -5.28
CA HIS A 2 -28.28 -33.74 -4.67
C HIS A 2 -27.00 -33.61 -3.83
N SER A 3 -26.03 -32.84 -4.33
CA SER A 3 -24.87 -32.43 -3.53
C SER A 3 -25.36 -31.42 -2.48
N ARG A 4 -25.49 -31.88 -1.24
CA ARG A 4 -25.74 -31.00 -0.09
C ARG A 4 -24.49 -30.18 0.17
N SER A 5 -24.57 -28.88 -0.12
CA SER A 5 -23.55 -27.92 0.32
C SER A 5 -23.50 -27.96 1.85
N ARG A 6 -22.35 -28.34 2.41
CA ARG A 6 -22.13 -28.31 3.85
C ARG A 6 -21.98 -26.85 4.26
N ASN A 7 -22.99 -26.35 4.99
CA ASN A 7 -22.90 -25.08 5.71
C ASN A 7 -21.79 -25.21 6.76
N LEU A 8 -20.62 -24.64 6.48
CA LEU A 8 -19.59 -24.40 7.48
C LEU A 8 -19.98 -23.12 8.25
N PRO A 9 -19.86 -23.10 9.59
CA PRO A 9 -20.21 -21.94 10.40
C PRO A 9 -19.30 -20.75 10.11
N ASP A 10 -19.93 -19.58 10.04
CA ASP A 10 -19.46 -18.26 9.59
C ASP A 10 -18.32 -17.64 10.45
N THR A 11 -17.19 -18.32 10.60
CA THR A 11 -16.08 -17.84 11.46
C THR A 11 -14.68 -18.01 10.89
N TRP A 12 -14.42 -17.68 9.63
CA TRP A 12 -13.04 -17.45 9.15
C TRP A 12 -12.99 -16.45 7.99
N GLY A 13 -12.89 -15.16 8.32
CA GLY A 13 -12.51 -14.07 7.40
C GLY A 13 -13.47 -13.83 6.24
N ARG A 14 -14.21 -12.71 6.27
CA ARG A 14 -14.91 -12.25 5.06
C ARG A 14 -13.89 -12.16 3.91
N PRO A 15 -14.20 -12.65 2.70
CA PRO A 15 -13.29 -12.52 1.58
C PRO A 15 -12.99 -11.03 1.35
N TRP A 16 -11.70 -10.68 1.31
CA TRP A 16 -11.25 -9.34 0.98
C TRP A 16 -11.75 -9.00 -0.43
N ARG A 17 -12.66 -8.03 -0.54
CA ARG A 17 -13.13 -7.51 -1.82
C ARG A 17 -12.38 -6.23 -2.09
N MET A 18 -11.42 -6.28 -3.03
CA MET A 18 -10.78 -5.07 -3.51
C MET A 18 -11.84 -4.13 -4.12
N ARG A 19 -11.71 -2.84 -3.83
CA ARG A 19 -12.56 -1.82 -4.43
C ARG A 19 -12.32 -1.78 -5.93
N ARG A 20 -13.39 -1.60 -6.71
CA ARG A 20 -13.27 -1.39 -8.15
C ARG A 20 -12.73 0.01 -8.40
N ARG A 21 -11.56 0.05 -9.02
CA ARG A 21 -10.89 1.28 -9.43
C ARG A 21 -11.34 1.70 -10.82
N LYS A 22 -11.39 3.01 -11.08
CA LYS A 22 -11.61 3.54 -12.44
C LYS A 22 -10.41 3.28 -13.36
N GLN A 23 -9.21 3.35 -12.81
CA GLN A 23 -7.95 3.13 -13.51
C GLN A 23 -7.26 1.85 -13.02
N GLN A 24 -6.57 1.15 -13.92
CA GLN A 24 -5.78 -0.05 -13.64
C GLN A 24 -4.30 0.30 -13.57
N ASP A 25 -3.96 1.23 -12.68
CA ASP A 25 -2.69 1.92 -12.57
C ASP A 25 -1.91 1.56 -11.30
N LEU A 26 -2.36 0.54 -10.57
CA LEU A 26 -1.70 0.12 -9.34
C LEU A 26 -0.33 -0.48 -9.63
N VAL A 27 0.67 -0.04 -8.88
CA VAL A 27 2.03 -0.58 -8.88
C VAL A 27 2.35 -1.17 -7.52
N PHE A 28 3.37 -2.02 -7.45
CA PHE A 28 3.81 -2.59 -6.18
C PHE A 28 4.65 -1.57 -5.42
N CYS A 29 4.12 -1.07 -4.32
CA CYS A 29 4.75 -0.10 -3.45
C CYS A 29 5.19 -0.76 -2.14
N HIS A 30 6.32 -0.32 -1.59
CA HIS A 30 6.80 -0.63 -0.25
C HIS A 30 6.09 0.20 0.82
N ASN A 31 5.69 1.44 0.49
CA ASN A 31 5.04 2.42 1.39
C ASN A 31 5.83 2.84 2.65
N ASN A 32 7.07 2.37 2.80
CA ASN A 32 7.93 2.72 3.95
C ASN A 32 9.42 2.58 3.60
N LEU A 33 9.82 3.01 2.40
CA LEU A 33 11.19 2.89 1.90
C LEU A 33 12.11 4.00 2.47
N SER A 34 12.21 4.10 3.79
CA SER A 34 13.14 5.01 4.47
C SER A 34 14.56 4.45 4.50
N MET A 35 15.57 5.29 4.81
CA MET A 35 16.96 4.85 4.94
C MET A 35 17.14 3.70 5.96
N ASN A 36 16.29 3.66 7.00
CA ASN A 36 16.34 2.63 8.04
C ASN A 36 15.98 1.23 7.52
N ASN A 37 15.25 1.15 6.40
CA ASN A 37 14.80 -0.10 5.79
C ASN A 37 15.69 -0.55 4.62
N VAL A 38 16.85 0.11 4.43
CA VAL A 38 17.84 -0.23 3.41
C VAL A 38 19.13 -0.71 4.07
N ILE A 39 19.44 -1.99 3.91
CA ILE A 39 20.68 -2.57 4.45
C ILE A 39 21.79 -2.37 3.41
N VAL A 40 22.88 -1.73 3.82
CA VAL A 40 24.04 -1.42 2.97
C VAL A 40 25.29 -2.14 3.49
N ASP A 41 26.10 -2.63 2.57
CA ASP A 41 27.43 -3.16 2.85
C ASP A 41 28.41 -2.02 3.13
N LEU A 42 29.00 -1.99 4.31
CA LEU A 42 29.89 -0.89 4.72
C LEU A 42 31.21 -0.84 3.94
N GLY A 43 31.66 -1.94 3.35
CA GLY A 43 32.92 -1.99 2.60
C GLY A 43 32.77 -1.56 1.14
N THR A 44 31.65 -1.88 0.52
CA THR A 44 31.38 -1.65 -0.91
C THR A 44 30.37 -0.55 -1.19
N LEU A 45 29.64 -0.11 -0.16
CA LEU A 45 28.53 0.83 -0.23
C LEU A 45 27.38 0.36 -1.14
N LYS A 46 27.29 -0.95 -1.40
CA LYS A 46 26.21 -1.55 -2.19
C LYS A 46 25.04 -1.92 -1.29
N ILE A 47 23.82 -1.68 -1.78
CA ILE A 47 22.59 -2.17 -1.16
C ILE A 47 22.62 -3.71 -1.15
N LYS A 48 22.37 -4.31 0.01
CA LYS A 48 22.30 -5.76 0.23
C LYS A 48 20.86 -6.25 0.33
N ALA A 49 19.98 -5.46 0.93
CA ALA A 49 18.58 -5.80 1.08
C ALA A 49 17.72 -4.56 1.30
N ILE A 50 16.45 -4.70 0.92
CA ILE A 50 15.33 -3.84 1.34
C ILE A 50 14.46 -4.71 2.24
N VAL A 51 14.15 -4.23 3.44
CA VAL A 51 13.44 -4.98 4.49
C VAL A 51 12.17 -4.26 4.92
N ASP A 52 11.39 -4.86 5.82
CA ASP A 52 10.21 -4.23 6.44
C ASP A 52 9.05 -3.97 5.46
N TRP A 53 8.62 -5.03 4.78
CA TRP A 53 7.58 -5.02 3.74
C TRP A 53 6.14 -5.07 4.28
N GLU A 54 5.91 -4.82 5.57
CA GLU A 54 4.59 -5.03 6.19
C GLU A 54 3.49 -4.09 5.66
N TYR A 55 3.88 -2.91 5.16
CA TYR A 55 3.00 -1.94 4.53
C TYR A 55 2.93 -2.06 3.00
N ALA A 56 3.65 -3.03 2.43
CA ALA A 56 3.74 -3.19 0.98
C ALA A 56 2.43 -3.71 0.36
N GLY A 57 2.20 -3.34 -0.89
CA GLY A 57 1.01 -3.77 -1.62
C GLY A 57 0.84 -3.05 -2.95
N PHE A 58 -0.34 -3.13 -3.52
CA PHE A 58 -0.67 -2.50 -4.79
C PHE A 58 -1.40 -1.18 -4.58
N TYR A 59 -0.75 -0.07 -4.90
CA TYR A 59 -1.21 1.30 -4.67
C TYR A 59 -1.02 2.15 -5.93
N PRO A 60 -1.69 3.32 -6.06
CA PRO A 60 -1.25 4.33 -7.01
C PRO A 60 0.25 4.62 -6.87
N PRO A 61 0.98 4.93 -7.96
CA PRO A 61 2.41 5.21 -7.90
C PRO A 61 2.78 6.37 -6.98
N GLU A 62 1.84 7.29 -6.70
CA GLU A 62 2.00 8.41 -5.76
C GLU A 62 2.28 7.94 -4.32
N PHE A 63 1.95 6.70 -3.97
CA PHE A 63 2.23 6.13 -2.64
C PHE A 63 3.70 5.75 -2.44
N GLU A 64 4.49 5.60 -3.51
CA GLU A 64 5.92 5.32 -3.41
C GLU A 64 6.72 6.62 -3.43
N PHE A 65 6.64 7.39 -2.35
CA PHE A 65 7.48 8.58 -2.18
C PHE A 65 8.94 8.17 -1.91
N PRO A 66 9.95 8.92 -2.41
CA PRO A 66 11.36 8.61 -2.15
C PRO A 66 11.79 8.94 -0.71
N PHE A 67 11.20 8.27 0.29
CA PHE A 67 11.48 8.48 1.72
C PHE A 67 12.94 8.24 2.08
N TYR A 68 13.68 7.46 1.29
CA TYR A 68 15.12 7.27 1.43
C TYR A 68 15.94 8.56 1.20
N GLN A 69 15.33 9.64 0.67
CA GLN A 69 15.94 10.97 0.57
C GLN A 69 15.68 11.83 1.81
N ARG A 70 14.70 11.47 2.65
CA ARG A 70 14.37 12.19 3.88
C ARG A 70 15.26 11.71 5.03
N PRO A 71 15.82 12.61 5.85
CA PRO A 71 16.57 12.22 7.03
C PRO A 71 15.63 11.69 8.12
N GLY A 72 15.78 10.41 8.46
CA GLY A 72 15.07 9.80 9.59
C GLY A 72 13.86 8.95 9.17
N SER A 73 12.77 9.09 9.92
CA SER A 73 11.52 8.35 9.68
C SER A 73 10.81 8.85 8.41
N SER A 74 9.79 8.13 7.95
CA SER A 74 8.94 8.51 6.81
C SER A 74 8.02 9.71 7.09
N VAL A 75 7.88 10.13 8.35
CA VAL A 75 7.12 11.33 8.74
C VAL A 75 7.76 12.58 8.14
N ALA A 76 6.95 13.43 7.49
CA ALA A 76 7.40 14.71 6.95
C ALA A 76 7.87 15.65 8.06
N LEU A 77 9.06 16.21 7.91
CA LEU A 77 9.63 17.23 8.79
C LEU A 77 9.34 18.65 8.28
N ASP A 78 9.60 19.67 9.11
CA ASP A 78 9.42 21.08 8.73
C ASP A 78 10.19 21.42 7.44
N GLY A 79 9.45 21.89 6.43
CA GLY A 79 9.98 22.24 5.11
C GLY A 79 9.99 21.09 4.09
N GLU A 80 9.60 19.87 4.49
CA GLU A 80 9.33 18.77 3.58
C GLU A 80 7.89 18.80 3.04
N VAL A 81 7.64 18.10 1.94
CA VAL A 81 6.29 17.94 1.40
C VAL A 81 5.54 16.93 2.27
N ASP A 82 4.49 17.39 2.95
CA ASP A 82 3.50 16.53 3.59
C ASP A 82 2.46 16.09 2.55
N ASP A 83 2.46 14.80 2.23
CA ASP A 83 1.63 14.15 1.21
C ASP A 83 0.36 13.52 1.80
N PHE A 84 0.15 13.60 3.11
CA PHE A 84 -0.97 12.95 3.81
C PHE A 84 -2.33 13.31 3.22
N ASP A 85 -2.60 14.60 3.04
CA ASP A 85 -3.88 15.10 2.50
C ASP A 85 -4.12 14.62 1.06
N LEU A 86 -3.06 14.57 0.25
CA LEU A 86 -3.14 14.12 -1.14
C LEU A 86 -3.48 12.63 -1.20
N LEU A 87 -2.70 11.80 -0.50
CA LEU A 87 -2.87 10.35 -0.49
C LEU A 87 -4.23 9.94 0.10
N THR A 88 -4.71 10.66 1.11
CA THR A 88 -6.02 10.43 1.73
C THR A 88 -7.17 10.73 0.76
N ARG A 89 -7.08 11.82 -0.03
CA ARG A 89 -8.07 12.13 -1.06
C ARG A 89 -8.08 11.07 -2.16
N MET A 90 -6.90 10.62 -2.60
CA MET A 90 -6.79 9.59 -3.64
C MET A 90 -7.48 8.27 -3.25
N ILE A 91 -7.41 7.85 -1.99
CA ILE A 91 -8.11 6.64 -1.51
C ILE A 91 -9.63 6.86 -1.43
N SER A 92 -10.04 8.09 -1.09
CA SER A 92 -11.45 8.45 -0.87
C SER A 92 -12.22 8.62 -2.18
N ASP A 93 -11.59 9.14 -3.24
CA ASP A 93 -12.21 9.35 -4.55
C ASP A 93 -12.53 8.03 -5.31
N ASP A 94 -12.00 6.90 -4.83
CA ASP A 94 -12.31 5.56 -5.33
C ASP A 94 -13.63 4.98 -4.78
N GLU A 95 -14.35 5.69 -3.91
CA GLU A 95 -15.61 5.19 -3.30
C GLU A 95 -16.84 5.22 -4.23
N ASP A 96 -16.79 5.94 -5.36
CA ASP A 96 -18.00 6.25 -6.16
C ASP A 96 -18.38 5.26 -7.28
N CYS A 97 -17.68 4.13 -7.43
CA CYS A 97 -17.99 3.17 -8.50
C CYS A 97 -18.83 1.99 -7.99
N GLY A 98 -20.05 2.25 -7.50
CA GLY A 98 -20.90 1.14 -7.05
C GLY A 98 -22.25 1.46 -6.42
N THR A 99 -23.05 2.39 -6.93
CA THR A 99 -24.51 2.40 -6.69
C THR A 99 -25.25 3.09 -7.83
N ARG A 100 -25.40 2.38 -8.95
CA ARG A 100 -26.59 2.56 -9.80
C ARG A 100 -27.30 1.21 -9.84
N SER A 101 -28.25 1.07 -8.93
CA SER A 101 -29.29 0.07 -8.94
C SER A 101 -29.94 0.02 -10.32
N LEU A 102 -30.02 -1.17 -10.91
CA LEU A 102 -31.03 -1.53 -11.90
C LEU A 102 -32.08 -2.37 -11.19
#